data_AF-A0AAV5SZM0-F1
#
_entry.id   AF-A0AAV5SZM0-F1
#
_cell.length_a   1.000
_cell.length_b   1.000
_cell.length_c   1.000
_cell.angle_alpha   90.00
_cell.angle_beta   90.00
_cell.angle_gamma   90.00
#
_symmetry.space_group_name_H-M   'P 1'
#
loop_
_entity.id
_entity.type
_entity.pdbx_description
1 polymer ?
#
loop_
_entity_poly.entity_id
_entity_poly.type
_entity_poly.pdbx_seq_one_letter_code
_entity_poly.pdbx_strand_id
1 'polypeptide(L)'
;AILASTVVYIITLVVMGSTFVRHANGTDPSHAVSTLVCAADTSCTYGSYNHRSVMATISVWAPLIIIGIIAATSSSALAAMISAPKILQSVCNDKLFPYLDKLGKGYGRDKAPRRAYVITFG
;
A
#
# COMPACT_ATOMS: atom_id res chain seq x y z
N ALA A 1 6.92 13.54 11.52
CA ALA A 1 6.44 12.42 10.68
C ALA A 1 5.22 12.80 9.85
N ILE A 2 4.10 13.20 10.47
CA ILE A 2 2.84 13.53 9.76
C ILE A 2 3.01 14.67 8.77
N LEU A 3 3.61 15.80 9.17
CA LEU A 3 3.79 16.94 8.27
C LEU A 3 4.65 16.57 7.05
N ALA A 4 5.75 15.86 7.26
CA ALA A 4 6.62 15.41 6.18
C ALA A 4 5.90 14.47 5.19
N SER A 5 5.12 13.49 5.68
CA SER A 5 4.37 12.61 4.79
C SER A 5 3.28 13.36 4.03
N THR A 6 2.55 14.27 4.68
CA THR A 6 1.51 15.08 3.99
C THR A 6 2.10 15.94 2.87
N VAL A 7 3.25 16.58 3.09
CA VAL A 7 3.94 17.38 2.08
C VAL A 7 4.36 16.50 0.90
N VAL A 8 4.95 15.33 1.17
CA VAL A 8 5.36 14.39 0.12
C VAL A 8 4.16 13.92 -0.70
N TYR A 9 3.03 13.58 -0.08
CA TYR A 9 1.81 13.18 -0.80
C TYR A 9 1.26 14.28 -1.69
N ILE A 10 1.24 15.54 -1.22
CA ILE A 10 0.76 16.66 -2.03
C ILE A 10 1.66 16.85 -3.25
N ILE A 11 2.98 16.78 -3.07
CA ILE A 11 3.94 16.93 -4.16
C ILE A 11 3.75 15.82 -5.20
N THR A 12 3.62 14.55 -4.79
CA THR A 12 3.43 13.44 -5.74
C THR A 12 2.11 13.54 -6.49
N LEU A 13 1.04 14.03 -5.84
CA LEU A 13 -0.24 14.29 -6.51
C LEU A 13 -0.14 15.39 -7.56
N VAL A 14 0.53 16.51 -7.23
CA VAL A 14 0.71 17.63 -8.17
C VAL A 14 1.56 17.20 -9.37
N VAL A 15 2.65 16.46 -9.13
CA VAL A 15 3.51 15.94 -10.21
C VAL A 15 2.75 14.95 -11.09
N MET A 16 1.97 14.04 -10.51
CA MET A 16 1.18 13.09 -11.32
C MET A 16 0.11 13.82 -12.15
N GLY A 17 -0.56 14.82 -11.57
CA GLY A 17 -1.59 15.61 -12.24
C GLY A 17 -1.05 16.50 -13.36
N SER A 18 0.18 16.98 -13.26
CA SER A 18 0.80 17.83 -14.28
C SER A 18 1.47 17.04 -15.42
N THR A 19 1.80 15.77 -15.21
CA THR A 19 2.57 14.96 -16.17
C THR A 19 1.78 13.86 -16.87
N PHE A 20 0.67 13.38 -16.31
CA PHE A 20 -0.11 12.28 -16.87
C PHE A 20 -1.54 12.66 -17.27
N VAL A 21 -1.97 12.14 -18.42
CA VAL A 21 -3.37 12.17 -18.86
C VAL A 21 -4.16 10.99 -18.28
N ARG A 22 -5.48 11.17 -18.12
CA ARG A 22 -6.37 10.12 -17.58
C ARG A 22 -6.37 8.83 -18.42
N HIS A 23 -6.42 8.97 -19.74
CA HIS A 23 -6.47 7.87 -20.71
C HIS A 23 -5.42 8.08 -21.80
N ALA A 24 -4.66 7.04 -22.13
CA ALA A 24 -3.71 7.06 -23.24
C ALA A 24 -3.67 5.70 -23.97
N ASN A 25 -3.61 5.73 -25.30
CA ASN A 25 -3.59 4.52 -26.13
C ASN A 25 -2.16 4.11 -26.58
N GLY A 26 -1.14 4.95 -26.31
CA GLY A 26 0.24 4.69 -26.70
C GLY A 26 0.56 4.95 -28.19
N THR A 27 -0.38 5.55 -28.94
CA THR A 27 -0.21 5.96 -30.34
C THR A 27 0.13 7.46 -30.44
N ASP A 28 0.71 7.89 -31.57
CA ASP A 28 1.11 9.29 -31.81
C ASP A 28 -0.01 10.31 -31.49
N PRO A 29 0.35 11.49 -30.94
CA PRO A 29 -0.60 12.50 -30.45
C PRO A 29 -1.50 13.12 -31.54
N SER A 30 -1.20 12.87 -32.82
CA SER A 30 -1.99 13.29 -33.99
C SER A 30 -3.29 12.50 -34.18
N HIS A 31 -3.47 11.36 -33.50
CA HIS A 31 -4.68 10.53 -33.58
C HIS A 31 -5.61 10.72 -32.38
N ALA A 32 -6.11 11.95 -32.18
CA ALA A 32 -7.05 12.29 -31.10
C ALA A 32 -8.37 11.49 -31.12
N VAL A 33 -8.77 10.96 -32.27
CA VAL A 33 -9.96 10.09 -32.40
C VAL A 33 -9.72 8.75 -31.70
N SER A 34 -8.52 8.18 -31.81
CA SER A 34 -8.18 6.87 -31.24
C SER A 34 -8.18 6.90 -29.70
N THR A 35 -7.76 8.02 -29.10
CA THR A 35 -7.84 8.20 -27.64
C THR A 35 -9.27 8.42 -27.16
N LEU A 36 -10.13 9.09 -27.95
CA LEU A 36 -11.54 9.26 -27.62
C LEU A 36 -12.31 7.92 -27.65
N VAL A 37 -12.05 7.10 -28.68
CA VAL A 37 -12.64 5.75 -28.81
C VAL A 37 -12.19 4.85 -27.67
N CYS A 38 -10.89 4.80 -27.36
CA CYS A 38 -10.43 3.94 -26.26
C CYS A 38 -10.94 4.41 -24.88
N ALA A 39 -11.18 5.71 -24.70
CA ALA A 39 -11.76 6.25 -23.48
C ALA A 39 -13.26 5.90 -23.35
N ALA A 40 -13.99 5.84 -24.47
CA ALA A 40 -15.40 5.43 -24.50
C ALA A 40 -15.55 3.91 -24.27
N ASP A 41 -14.72 3.08 -24.92
CA ASP A 41 -14.76 1.62 -24.81
C ASP A 41 -13.94 1.08 -23.62
N THR A 42 -13.32 1.95 -22.81
CA THR A 42 -12.44 1.59 -21.67
C THR A 42 -11.27 0.67 -22.02
N SER A 43 -10.86 0.63 -23.29
CA SER A 43 -9.84 -0.28 -23.82
C SER A 43 -8.42 0.29 -23.81
N CYS A 44 -8.20 1.51 -23.30
CA CYS A 44 -6.87 2.11 -23.27
C CYS A 44 -5.93 1.36 -22.31
N THR A 45 -4.71 1.06 -22.74
CA THR A 45 -3.69 0.35 -21.93
C THR A 45 -2.83 1.28 -21.08
N TYR A 46 -2.74 2.56 -21.43
CA TYR A 46 -1.95 3.58 -20.74
C TYR A 46 -2.83 4.69 -20.16
N GLY A 47 -2.21 5.59 -19.40
CA GLY A 47 -2.87 6.67 -18.67
C GLY A 47 -2.95 6.40 -17.17
N SER A 48 -3.20 7.44 -16.39
CA SER A 48 -3.21 7.36 -14.93
C SER A 48 -4.28 6.41 -14.37
N TYR A 49 -5.36 6.17 -15.13
CA TYR A 49 -6.46 5.29 -14.72
C TYR A 49 -6.19 3.82 -15.03
N ASN A 50 -5.67 3.51 -16.22
CA ASN A 50 -5.50 2.14 -16.68
C ASN A 50 -4.14 1.53 -16.33
N HIS A 51 -3.11 2.36 -16.14
CA HIS A 51 -1.76 1.90 -15.90
C HIS A 51 -1.33 2.17 -14.45
N ARG A 52 -1.24 1.12 -13.62
CA ARG A 52 -0.90 1.25 -12.20
C ARG A 52 0.57 1.55 -11.93
N SER A 53 1.44 1.33 -12.92
CA SER A 53 2.89 1.54 -12.82
C SER A 53 3.35 2.84 -13.48
N VAL A 54 2.48 3.86 -13.56
CA VAL A 54 2.83 5.17 -14.15
C VAL A 54 4.02 5.84 -13.46
N MET A 55 4.20 5.64 -12.16
CA MET A 55 5.37 6.20 -11.46
C MET A 55 6.69 5.60 -11.93
N ALA A 56 6.68 4.35 -12.44
CA ALA A 56 7.88 3.74 -12.99
C ALA A 56 8.25 4.29 -14.37
N THR A 57 7.27 4.76 -15.16
CA THR A 57 7.53 5.25 -16.54
C THR A 57 8.18 6.63 -16.58
N ILE A 58 7.97 7.47 -15.56
CA ILE A 58 8.67 8.77 -15.43
C ILE A 58 9.98 8.68 -14.65
N SER A 59 10.30 7.52 -14.08
CA SER A 59 11.50 7.34 -13.27
C SER A 59 12.76 7.16 -14.12
N VAL A 60 13.91 7.63 -13.63
CA VAL A 60 15.20 7.43 -14.30
C VAL A 60 15.56 5.95 -14.41
N TRP A 61 15.14 5.14 -13.42
CA TRP A 61 15.38 3.70 -13.40
C TRP A 61 14.22 2.94 -12.77
N ALA A 62 13.45 2.23 -13.60
CA ALA A 62 12.23 1.51 -13.18
C ALA A 62 12.46 0.47 -12.06
N PRO A 63 13.55 -0.32 -12.04
CA PRO A 63 13.77 -1.29 -10.95
C PRO A 63 13.93 -0.64 -9.58
N LEU A 64 14.44 0.59 -9.49
CA LEU A 64 14.58 1.31 -8.22
C LEU A 64 13.24 1.52 -7.53
N ILE A 65 12.23 1.93 -8.31
CA ILE A 65 10.88 2.19 -7.83
C ILE A 65 10.25 0.90 -7.29
N ILE A 66 10.43 -0.22 -8.00
CA ILE A 66 9.89 -1.52 -7.60
C ILE A 66 10.52 -1.97 -6.27
N ILE A 67 11.83 -1.85 -6.12
CA ILE A 67 12.53 -2.17 -4.85
C ILE A 67 11.99 -1.31 -3.71
N GLY A 68 11.79 -0.02 -3.95
CA GLY A 68 11.20 0.90 -2.97
C GLY A 68 9.79 0.50 -2.53
N ILE A 69 8.93 0.09 -3.47
CA ILE A 69 7.56 -0.37 -3.18
C ILE A 69 7.58 -1.63 -2.31
N ILE A 70 8.45 -2.60 -2.63
CA ILE A 70 8.60 -3.82 -1.84
C ILE A 70 9.10 -3.50 -0.42
N ALA A 71 10.08 -2.60 -0.31
CA ALA A 71 10.61 -2.15 0.98
C ALA A 71 9.54 -1.43 1.83
N ALA A 72 8.78 -0.50 1.23
CA ALA A 72 7.72 0.22 1.93
C ALA A 72 6.56 -0.70 2.38
N THR A 73 6.14 -1.62 1.49
CA THR A 73 5.06 -2.56 1.78
C THR A 73 5.46 -3.54 2.87
N SER A 74 6.68 -4.10 2.81
CA SER A 74 7.20 -4.99 3.84
C SER A 74 7.34 -4.29 5.20
N SER A 75 7.77 -3.03 5.22
CA SER A 75 7.82 -2.24 6.46
C SER A 75 6.43 -2.10 7.11
N SER A 76 5.42 -1.76 6.31
CA SER A 76 4.04 -1.59 6.80
C SER A 76 3.42 -2.92 7.27
N ALA A 77 3.68 -4.01 6.52
CA ALA A 77 3.22 -5.34 6.88
C ALA A 77 3.85 -5.84 8.18
N LEU A 78 5.18 -5.70 8.34
CA LEU A 78 5.88 -6.09 9.56
C LEU A 78 5.43 -5.27 10.78
N ALA A 79 5.23 -3.96 10.61
CA ALA A 79 4.71 -3.10 11.67
C ALA A 79 3.30 -3.55 12.14
N ALA A 80 2.42 -3.92 11.21
CA ALA A 80 1.10 -4.46 11.53
C ALA A 80 1.18 -5.83 12.23
N MET A 81 2.03 -6.74 11.74
CA MET A 81 2.20 -8.08 12.34
C MET A 81 2.73 -8.04 13.78
N ILE A 82 3.56 -7.06 14.13
CA ILE A 82 4.13 -6.95 15.49
C ILE A 82 3.18 -6.22 16.44
N SER A 83 2.38 -5.27 15.94
CA SER A 83 1.46 -4.46 16.76
C SER A 83 0.15 -5.18 17.06
N ALA A 84 -0.46 -5.86 16.08
CA ALA A 84 -1.74 -6.58 16.24
C ALA A 84 -1.77 -7.57 17.43
N PRO A 85 -0.79 -8.48 17.60
CA PRO A 85 -0.82 -9.46 18.70
C PRO A 85 -0.55 -8.81 20.06
N LYS A 86 0.21 -7.71 20.11
CA LYS A 86 0.42 -6.94 21.35
C LYS A 86 -0.85 -6.23 21.81
N ILE A 87 -1.61 -5.65 20.87
CA ILE A 87 -2.90 -5.02 21.14
C ILE A 87 -3.92 -6.10 21.58
N LEU A 88 -3.97 -7.24 20.91
CA LEU A 88 -4.84 -8.35 21.30
C LEU A 88 -4.49 -8.86 22.70
N GLN A 89 -3.20 -8.95 23.03
CA GLN A 89 -2.74 -9.33 24.35
C GLN A 89 -3.16 -8.34 25.44
N SER A 90 -3.06 -7.02 25.21
CA SER A 90 -3.52 -6.03 26.20
C SER A 90 -5.02 -6.14 26.43
N VAL A 91 -5.81 -6.29 25.35
CA VAL A 91 -7.27 -6.45 25.43
C VAL A 91 -7.67 -7.73 26.18
N CYS A 92 -6.95 -8.84 25.98
CA CYS A 92 -7.20 -10.06 26.75
C CYS A 92 -6.85 -9.91 28.23
N ASN A 93 -5.79 -9.17 28.58
CA ASN A 93 -5.45 -8.90 29.98
C ASN A 93 -6.49 -8.02 30.69
N ASP A 94 -7.20 -7.17 29.95
CA ASP A 94 -8.30 -6.36 30.46
C ASP A 94 -9.58 -7.18 30.71
N LYS A 95 -9.55 -8.51 30.45
CA LYS A 95 -10.66 -9.46 30.65
C LYS A 95 -11.98 -9.06 29.98
N LEU A 96 -11.92 -8.23 28.94
CA LEU A 96 -13.10 -7.78 28.19
C LEU A 96 -13.83 -8.95 27.50
N PHE A 97 -13.09 -10.02 27.16
CA PHE A 97 -13.64 -11.23 26.53
C PHE A 97 -13.17 -12.50 27.25
N PRO A 98 -14.01 -13.14 28.10
CA PRO A 98 -13.62 -14.30 28.91
C PRO A 98 -13.27 -15.55 28.07
N TYR A 99 -13.76 -15.64 26.83
CA TYR A 99 -13.44 -16.74 25.91
C TYR A 99 -12.04 -16.62 25.28
N LEU A 100 -11.45 -15.41 25.25
CA LEU A 100 -10.17 -15.13 24.59
C LEU A 100 -8.99 -15.03 25.58
N ASP A 101 -9.23 -15.23 26.88
CA ASP A 101 -8.23 -15.11 27.96
C ASP A 101 -7.01 -16.05 27.76
N LYS A 102 -7.22 -17.18 27.05
CA LYS A 102 -6.16 -18.13 26.66
C LYS A 102 -5.13 -17.56 25.68
N LEU A 103 -5.44 -16.45 24.99
CA LEU A 103 -4.57 -15.77 24.01
C LEU A 103 -3.73 -14.66 24.63
N GLY A 104 -4.20 -14.06 25.73
CA GLY A 104 -3.47 -13.03 26.48
C GLY A 104 -2.30 -13.57 27.31
N LYS A 105 -2.24 -14.89 27.53
CA LYS A 105 -1.18 -15.53 28.32
C LYS A 105 0.19 -15.35 27.63
N GLY A 106 0.96 -14.37 28.11
CA GLY A 106 2.32 -14.12 27.66
C GLY A 106 3.25 -15.24 28.07
N TYR A 107 4.08 -15.73 27.14
CA TYR A 107 5.05 -16.80 27.39
C TYR A 107 6.49 -16.25 27.43
N GLY A 108 7.28 -16.62 28.44
CA GLY A 108 8.70 -16.24 28.60
C GLY A 108 8.95 -14.94 29.39
N ARG A 109 10.24 -14.56 29.55
CA ARG A 109 10.68 -13.34 30.28
C ARG A 109 10.11 -12.04 29.67
N ASP A 110 9.83 -12.06 28.36
CA ASP A 110 9.33 -10.90 27.59
C ASP A 110 7.81 -10.89 27.37
N LYS A 111 7.07 -11.83 28.00
CA LYS A 111 5.60 -11.98 27.86
C LYS A 111 5.10 -12.03 26.40
N ALA A 112 5.90 -12.56 25.46
CA ALA A 112 5.54 -12.58 24.06
C ALA A 112 4.26 -13.42 23.79
N PRO A 113 3.27 -12.89 23.04
CA PRO A 113 1.99 -13.56 22.80
C PRO A 113 2.09 -14.58 21.65
N ARG A 114 2.78 -15.72 21.90
CA ARG A 114 3.03 -16.78 20.89
C ARG A 114 1.76 -17.32 20.23
N ARG A 115 0.67 -17.45 21.00
CA ARG A 115 -0.63 -17.92 20.49
C ARG A 115 -1.31 -16.90 19.58
N ALA A 116 -1.17 -15.61 19.90
CA ALA A 116 -1.70 -14.55 19.06
C ALA A 116 -0.97 -14.49 17.71
N TYR A 117 0.36 -14.69 17.69
CA TYR A 117 1.12 -14.80 16.44
C TYR A 117 0.61 -15.96 15.56
N VAL A 118 0.40 -17.15 16.14
CA VAL A 118 -0.11 -18.31 15.38
C VAL A 118 -1.48 -18.02 14.74
N ILE A 119 -2.36 -17.26 15.40
CA ILE A 119 -3.66 -16.88 14.83
C ILE A 119 -3.52 -15.79 13.76
N THR A 120 -2.61 -14.83 13.94
CA THR A 120 -2.40 -13.77 12.93
C THR A 120 -1.70 -14.26 11.66
N PHE A 121 -0.99 -15.39 11.73
CA PHE A 121 -0.30 -16.00 10.59
C PHE A 121 -1.00 -17.24 10.01
N GLY A 122 -1.90 -17.87 10.77
CA GLY A 122 -2.58 -19.11 10.42
C GLY A 122 -3.94 -18.93 9.78
#